data_AF-A0A0M9EVC4-F1
#
_entry.id   AF-A0A0M9EVC4-F1
#
_cell.length_a   1.000
_cell.length_b   1.000
_cell.length_c   1.000
_cell.angle_alpha   90.00
_cell.angle_beta   90.00
_cell.angle_gamma   90.00
#
_symmetry.space_group_name_H-M   'P 1'
#
loop_
_entity.id
_entity.type
_entity.pdbx_description
1 polymer ?
#
loop_
_entity_poly.entity_id
_entity_poly.type
_entity_poly.pdbx_seq_one_letter_code
_entity_poly.pdbx_strand_id
1 'polypeptide(L)'
;MQLINVTTLALVATTPRSLVPSTPTPTAPIPIGAGPWSHDALELLTYCDRLLNTTEGAVGAWFETGAAAQLDKWVLENGSVNWLSDLLRKVNRGAGTTRVDGCPYRENDNCHPDFGKDCFDYFRESESDSFGIDKRKRAAWWIFQGVIKVKSKFSALYTLLIEEGVTKSLTVNEIVKDLGGTPKTGEDVGKWLSLAFGIASSLAGPASTPLSIGLGIFGSALGAVEYEQVDVKDTVEATMEEWLKASFYKIEDQLELAFGAVGSEDEYSKLDKLIRLASGIGNRKPVTAVGRFFAQAPWLLDYSSTRDETIEHFKKIMHTKLAHEAIKAAGWKLFVSLHSNSNEKGCSHIAGDQWIEVDGKHYCAYLAGDGRGDRPSEEYYNEKMPKHGLGLREPYYQNILECGLKRGKISDADGGKLVGGKPSCWFQMDLAYTGVCDWKLKGDVVDCIKSVKYND
;
A
#
# COMPACT_ATOMS: atom_id res chain seq x y z
N MET A 1 27.20 42.72 -43.77
CA MET A 1 26.52 43.53 -44.79
C MET A 1 25.27 44.11 -44.11
N GLN A 2 25.18 45.45 -44.11
CA GLN A 2 24.11 46.33 -43.61
C GLN A 2 23.87 46.46 -42.07
N LEU A 3 24.40 47.58 -41.56
CA LEU A 3 23.87 48.45 -40.51
C LEU A 3 22.47 49.01 -40.92
N ILE A 4 21.59 49.57 -40.07
CA ILE A 4 21.65 50.92 -39.44
C ILE A 4 20.40 51.15 -38.55
N ASN A 5 20.64 51.72 -37.35
CA ASN A 5 19.96 52.76 -36.54
C ASN A 5 18.43 53.02 -36.61
N VAL A 6 17.70 53.10 -35.48
CA VAL A 6 17.63 54.15 -34.41
C VAL A 6 16.85 55.42 -34.83
N THR A 7 15.68 55.65 -34.23
CA THR A 7 15.19 56.93 -33.64
C THR A 7 13.86 56.65 -32.92
N THR A 8 13.76 56.66 -31.58
CA THR A 8 13.54 57.80 -30.67
C THR A 8 12.28 58.63 -30.96
N LEU A 9 11.26 58.50 -30.12
CA LEU A 9 10.48 59.66 -29.68
C LEU A 9 10.10 59.49 -28.20
N ALA A 10 10.28 60.57 -27.46
CA ALA A 10 10.26 60.65 -26.00
C ALA A 10 9.00 61.37 -25.49
N LEU A 11 8.65 61.01 -24.24
CA LEU A 11 7.93 61.74 -23.20
C LEU A 11 6.53 62.33 -23.49
N VAL A 12 5.54 61.91 -22.68
CA VAL A 12 5.01 62.75 -21.58
C VAL A 12 4.68 61.86 -20.37
N ALA A 13 5.05 62.37 -19.20
CA ALA A 13 4.99 61.77 -17.87
C ALA A 13 3.57 61.59 -17.31
N THR A 14 3.37 60.52 -16.52
CA THR A 14 2.66 60.56 -15.23
C THR A 14 3.09 59.35 -14.38
N THR A 15 3.88 59.59 -13.33
CA THR A 15 4.03 58.68 -12.18
C THR A 15 3.00 59.05 -11.10
N PRO A 16 2.79 58.26 -10.04
CA PRO A 16 3.12 56.84 -9.82
C PRO A 16 1.94 56.03 -9.22
N ARG A 17 1.96 54.70 -9.34
CA ARG A 17 1.53 53.86 -8.21
C ARG A 17 2.26 52.52 -8.22
N SER A 18 3.30 52.48 -7.41
CA SER A 18 3.98 51.29 -6.95
C SER A 18 3.00 50.43 -6.15
N LEU A 19 2.69 49.23 -6.63
CA LEU A 19 2.10 48.17 -5.83
C LEU A 19 3.26 47.38 -5.19
N VAL A 20 3.69 47.86 -4.03
CA VAL A 20 4.49 47.08 -3.08
C VAL A 20 3.59 45.98 -2.51
N PRO A 21 4.09 44.75 -2.35
CA PRO A 21 3.34 43.64 -1.75
C PRO A 21 3.05 43.96 -0.29
N SER A 22 1.76 44.05 0.04
CA SER A 22 1.30 44.21 1.42
C SER A 22 1.57 42.92 2.20
N THR A 23 2.52 42.99 3.12
CA THR A 23 2.57 42.17 4.33
C THR A 23 1.18 42.08 4.99
N PRO A 24 0.74 40.90 5.46
CA PRO A 24 -0.49 40.79 6.23
C PRO A 24 -0.26 41.46 7.58
N THR A 25 -0.84 42.65 7.76
CA THR A 25 -0.93 43.28 9.08
C THR A 25 -2.14 42.69 9.80
N PRO A 26 -2.02 42.35 11.08
CA PRO A 26 -3.02 41.64 11.86
C PRO A 26 -4.23 42.54 12.18
N THR A 27 -5.25 41.91 12.77
CA THR A 27 -6.44 42.48 13.42
C THR A 27 -7.58 42.96 12.52
N ALA A 28 -8.51 42.03 12.24
CA ALA A 28 -9.92 42.37 12.46
C ALA A 28 -10.16 42.44 13.98
N PRO A 29 -10.86 43.45 14.51
CA PRO A 29 -11.19 43.51 15.92
C PRO A 29 -12.18 42.39 16.23
N ILE A 30 -11.78 41.48 17.12
CA ILE A 30 -12.69 40.55 17.79
C ILE A 30 -13.79 41.41 18.42
N PRO A 31 -15.08 41.15 18.16
CA PRO A 31 -16.14 41.83 18.90
C PRO A 31 -15.94 41.49 20.38
N ILE A 32 -15.61 42.49 21.19
CA ILE A 32 -15.59 42.41 22.64
C ILE A 32 -17.04 42.20 23.07
N GLY A 33 -17.36 40.92 23.21
CA GLY A 33 -18.66 40.36 23.51
C GLY A 33 -18.58 38.83 23.48
N ALA A 34 -17.42 38.26 23.81
CA ALA A 34 -17.28 36.84 24.04
C ALA A 34 -17.95 36.53 25.40
N GLY A 35 -19.26 36.30 25.35
CA GLY A 35 -19.86 35.37 26.31
C GLY A 35 -19.06 34.06 26.26
N PRO A 36 -19.01 33.27 27.36
CA PRO A 36 -18.41 31.95 27.28
C PRO A 36 -19.03 31.25 26.08
N TRP A 37 -18.19 30.79 25.15
CA TRP A 37 -18.64 29.89 24.08
C TRP A 37 -19.56 28.88 24.75
N SER A 38 -20.81 28.77 24.30
CA SER A 38 -21.72 27.78 24.89
C SER A 38 -20.99 26.43 24.85
N HIS A 39 -21.19 25.60 25.86
CA HIS A 39 -20.56 24.28 25.94
C HIS A 39 -20.68 23.54 24.60
N ASP A 40 -21.84 23.68 23.95
CA ASP A 40 -22.20 23.16 22.64
C ASP A 40 -21.30 23.67 21.49
N ALA A 41 -20.90 24.95 21.50
CA ALA A 41 -20.03 25.51 20.46
C ALA A 41 -18.58 25.01 20.58
N LEU A 42 -18.10 24.80 21.80
CA LEU A 42 -16.81 24.15 22.07
C LEU A 42 -16.83 22.65 21.73
N GLU A 43 -17.93 21.97 22.04
CA GLU A 43 -18.14 20.56 21.70
C GLU A 43 -18.20 20.36 20.18
N LEU A 44 -18.91 21.24 19.46
CA LEU A 44 -19.02 21.27 18.00
C LEU A 44 -17.66 21.47 17.32
N LEU A 45 -16.89 22.47 17.75
CA LEU A 45 -15.51 22.68 17.27
C LEU A 45 -14.65 21.45 17.52
N THR A 46 -14.68 20.89 18.73
CA THR A 46 -13.90 19.69 19.08
C THR A 46 -14.35 18.45 18.27
N TYR A 47 -15.62 18.37 17.91
CA TYR A 47 -16.19 17.24 17.18
C TYR A 47 -15.89 17.30 15.68
N CYS A 48 -16.03 18.47 15.07
CA CYS A 48 -15.92 18.67 13.63
C CYS A 48 -14.51 19.04 13.16
N ASP A 49 -13.74 19.77 13.97
CA ASP A 49 -12.38 20.23 13.64
C ASP A 49 -11.33 19.20 14.09
N ARG A 50 -11.42 17.99 13.52
CA ARG A 50 -10.45 16.91 13.80
C ARG A 50 -9.24 17.04 12.89
N LEU A 51 -8.05 16.85 13.46
CA LEU A 51 -6.79 16.75 12.72
C LEU A 51 -6.78 15.46 11.89
N LEU A 52 -7.05 15.55 10.60
CA LEU A 52 -7.03 14.40 9.67
C LEU A 52 -5.71 14.26 8.90
N ASN A 53 -4.71 15.09 9.19
CA ASN A 53 -3.38 15.05 8.56
C ASN A 53 -2.38 14.11 9.28
N THR A 54 -2.80 13.46 10.36
CA THR A 54 -2.00 12.49 11.12
C THR A 54 -2.75 11.19 11.30
N THR A 55 -2.01 10.07 11.38
CA THR A 55 -2.61 8.74 11.61
C THR A 55 -3.38 8.71 12.93
N GLU A 56 -2.80 9.28 13.99
CA GLU A 56 -3.40 9.36 15.31
C GLU A 56 -4.69 10.17 15.28
N GLY A 57 -4.70 11.31 14.58
CA GLY A 57 -5.87 12.16 14.47
C GLY A 57 -6.99 11.52 13.65
N ALA A 58 -6.68 10.82 12.56
CA ALA A 58 -7.65 10.06 11.78
C ALA A 58 -8.26 8.88 12.58
N VAL A 59 -7.43 8.14 13.32
CA VAL A 59 -7.89 7.08 14.23
C VAL A 59 -8.73 7.66 15.37
N GLY A 60 -8.28 8.77 15.97
CA GLY A 60 -9.00 9.50 17.00
C GLY A 60 -10.38 9.94 16.51
N ALA A 61 -10.46 10.52 15.31
CA ALA A 61 -11.72 10.89 14.69
C ALA A 61 -12.67 9.70 14.53
N TRP A 62 -12.18 8.51 14.14
CA TRP A 62 -13.04 7.33 14.00
C TRP A 62 -13.58 6.79 15.34
N PHE A 63 -12.76 6.75 16.38
CA PHE A 63 -13.14 6.14 17.66
C PHE A 63 -13.79 7.13 18.65
N GLU A 64 -13.25 8.34 18.77
CA GLU A 64 -13.66 9.31 19.81
C GLU A 64 -14.95 10.04 19.46
N THR A 65 -15.30 10.14 18.18
CA THR A 65 -16.59 10.68 17.73
C THR A 65 -17.73 9.68 17.93
N GLY A 66 -17.40 8.44 18.26
CA GLY A 66 -18.36 7.34 18.39
C GLY A 66 -18.74 6.67 17.08
N ALA A 67 -18.14 7.06 15.94
CA ALA A 67 -18.41 6.44 14.64
C ALA A 67 -18.24 4.91 14.66
N ALA A 68 -17.11 4.42 15.18
CA ALA A 68 -16.86 2.99 15.33
C ALA A 68 -17.97 2.26 16.11
N ALA A 69 -18.32 2.81 17.29
CA ALA A 69 -19.29 2.18 18.19
C ALA A 69 -20.73 2.25 17.64
N GLN A 70 -21.10 3.36 16.98
CA GLN A 70 -22.41 3.51 16.38
C GLN A 70 -22.57 2.65 15.13
N LEU A 71 -21.51 2.48 14.32
CA LEU A 71 -21.54 1.58 13.18
C LEU A 71 -21.76 0.13 13.61
N ASP A 72 -21.01 -0.35 14.60
CA ASP A 72 -21.22 -1.70 15.15
C ASP A 72 -22.62 -1.87 15.69
N LYS A 73 -23.07 -0.91 16.52
CA LYS A 73 -24.42 -0.95 17.08
C LYS A 73 -25.48 -1.00 15.99
N TRP A 74 -25.33 -0.18 14.95
CA TRP A 74 -26.25 -0.13 13.82
C TRP A 74 -26.33 -1.48 13.10
N VAL A 75 -25.18 -2.06 12.75
CA VAL A 75 -25.11 -3.34 12.04
C VAL A 75 -25.64 -4.49 12.91
N LEU A 76 -25.38 -4.49 14.21
CA LEU A 76 -25.94 -5.48 15.14
C LEU A 76 -27.48 -5.39 15.27
N GLU A 77 -28.04 -4.17 15.21
CA GLU A 77 -29.48 -3.94 15.36
C GLU A 77 -30.28 -4.15 14.06
N ASN A 78 -29.67 -3.89 12.89
CA ASN A 78 -30.38 -3.83 11.61
C ASN A 78 -29.89 -4.85 10.58
N GLY A 79 -28.86 -5.63 10.90
CA GLY A 79 -28.22 -6.55 9.97
C GLY A 79 -27.13 -5.86 9.14
N SER A 80 -26.34 -6.67 8.43
CA SER A 80 -25.26 -6.18 7.58
C SER A 80 -25.71 -5.92 6.14
N VAL A 81 -26.73 -6.61 5.65
CA VAL A 81 -27.30 -6.36 4.33
C VAL A 81 -27.89 -4.95 4.25
N ASN A 82 -27.52 -4.20 3.21
CA ASN A 82 -27.95 -2.83 2.93
C ASN A 82 -27.73 -1.83 4.08
N TRP A 83 -26.80 -2.12 5.00
CA TRP A 83 -26.63 -1.33 6.22
C TRP A 83 -26.41 0.16 5.94
N LEU A 84 -25.64 0.50 4.89
CA LEU A 84 -25.29 1.87 4.54
C LEU A 84 -26.49 2.64 3.98
N SER A 85 -27.23 2.04 3.04
CA SER A 85 -28.42 2.66 2.45
C SER A 85 -29.55 2.79 3.48
N ASP A 86 -29.67 1.84 4.40
CA ASP A 86 -30.62 1.92 5.51
C ASP A 86 -30.23 2.97 6.56
N LEU A 87 -28.95 3.06 6.93
CA LEU A 87 -28.45 4.11 7.82
C LEU A 87 -28.73 5.49 7.23
N LEU A 88 -28.42 5.64 5.94
CA LEU A 88 -28.64 6.86 5.19
C LEU A 88 -30.12 7.29 5.22
N ARG A 89 -31.02 6.37 4.86
CA ARG A 89 -32.47 6.60 4.87
C ARG A 89 -32.99 6.97 6.26
N LYS A 90 -32.38 6.40 7.30
CA LYS A 90 -32.78 6.65 8.69
C LYS A 90 -32.34 8.02 9.19
N VAL A 91 -31.11 8.43 8.85
CA VAL A 91 -30.51 9.69 9.27
C VAL A 91 -31.05 10.86 8.45
N ASN A 92 -31.22 10.69 7.14
CA ASN A 92 -31.72 11.71 6.22
C ASN A 92 -33.17 11.41 5.80
N ARG A 93 -34.14 11.79 6.65
CA ARG A 93 -35.57 11.64 6.34
C ARG A 93 -35.92 12.38 5.06
N GLY A 94 -36.37 11.65 4.02
CA GLY A 94 -36.81 12.22 2.74
C GLY A 94 -35.79 12.16 1.61
N ALA A 95 -34.58 11.64 1.87
CA ALA A 95 -33.70 11.17 0.80
C ALA A 95 -34.42 10.10 -0.02
N GLY A 96 -34.55 10.30 -1.33
CA GLY A 96 -35.14 9.31 -2.24
C GLY A 96 -34.36 7.99 -2.25
N THR A 97 -34.88 6.99 -2.98
CA THR A 97 -34.27 5.66 -3.15
C THR A 97 -32.99 5.66 -4.00
N THR A 98 -32.22 6.75 -4.00
CA THR A 98 -30.94 6.81 -4.71
C THR A 98 -30.04 5.75 -4.11
N ARG A 99 -29.85 4.67 -4.87
CA ARG A 99 -28.97 3.55 -4.55
C ARG A 99 -27.62 4.09 -4.10
N VAL A 100 -27.35 3.98 -2.81
CA VAL A 100 -25.97 3.96 -2.28
C VAL A 100 -25.48 2.51 -2.25
N ASP A 101 -26.13 1.64 -3.05
CA ASP A 101 -25.78 0.24 -3.24
C ASP A 101 -24.36 0.20 -3.83
N GLY A 102 -23.39 -0.07 -2.96
CA GLY A 102 -22.04 -0.50 -3.33
C GLY A 102 -21.02 0.61 -3.48
N CYS A 103 -21.43 1.89 -3.59
CA CYS A 103 -20.55 3.03 -3.84
C CYS A 103 -19.35 2.66 -4.75
N PRO A 104 -19.59 2.20 -5.98
CA PRO A 104 -18.54 1.68 -6.85
C PRO A 104 -17.46 2.75 -7.06
N TYR A 105 -16.18 2.36 -7.06
CA TYR A 105 -15.08 3.31 -7.17
C TYR A 105 -14.77 3.74 -8.61
N ARG A 106 -15.23 2.97 -9.62
CA ARG A 106 -15.00 3.24 -11.06
C ARG A 106 -15.97 4.22 -11.70
N GLU A 107 -17.18 4.36 -11.16
CA GLU A 107 -18.16 5.28 -11.72
C GLU A 107 -17.97 6.68 -11.12
N ASN A 108 -18.11 7.71 -11.96
CA ASN A 108 -18.31 9.14 -11.60
C ASN A 108 -19.60 9.36 -10.77
N ASP A 109 -20.04 8.33 -10.06
CA ASP A 109 -21.21 8.30 -9.24
C ASP A 109 -20.94 9.00 -7.92
N ASN A 110 -21.82 9.96 -7.69
CA ASN A 110 -22.11 10.74 -6.52
C ASN A 110 -22.37 9.84 -5.29
N CYS A 111 -21.37 9.06 -4.84
CA CYS A 111 -21.37 8.44 -3.51
C CYS A 111 -21.20 9.58 -2.50
N HIS A 112 -22.30 10.27 -2.26
CA HIS A 112 -22.46 11.36 -1.32
C HIS A 112 -23.46 10.90 -0.25
N PRO A 113 -23.09 9.92 0.58
CA PRO A 113 -23.92 9.53 1.73
C PRO A 113 -24.10 10.70 2.72
N ASP A 114 -23.29 11.76 2.60
CA ASP A 114 -23.48 13.00 3.32
C ASP A 114 -24.57 13.93 2.75
N PHE A 115 -25.04 13.72 1.51
CA PHE A 115 -25.93 14.63 0.77
C PHE A 115 -25.39 16.06 0.63
N GLY A 116 -24.07 16.23 0.64
CA GLY A 116 -23.45 17.56 0.60
C GLY A 116 -23.69 18.43 1.84
N LYS A 117 -24.23 17.84 2.91
CA LYS A 117 -24.24 18.46 4.25
C LYS A 117 -22.84 18.42 4.84
N ASP A 118 -22.48 19.40 5.66
CA ASP A 118 -21.22 19.39 6.38
C ASP A 118 -21.35 18.77 7.78
N CYS A 119 -20.25 18.66 8.52
CA CYS A 119 -20.26 18.14 9.89
C CYS A 119 -21.18 18.93 10.83
N PHE A 120 -21.30 20.24 10.62
CA PHE A 120 -22.09 21.13 11.47
C PHE A 120 -23.58 20.86 11.31
N ASP A 121 -24.04 20.59 10.09
CA ASP A 121 -25.42 20.21 9.81
C ASP A 121 -25.82 18.94 10.57
N TYR A 122 -25.01 17.88 10.49
CA TYR A 122 -25.27 16.62 11.21
C TYR A 122 -25.23 16.79 12.73
N PHE A 123 -24.31 17.62 13.24
CA PHE A 123 -24.23 17.89 14.67
C PHE A 123 -25.48 18.60 15.16
N ARG A 124 -25.92 19.68 14.49
CA ARG A 124 -27.11 20.46 14.87
C ARG A 124 -28.40 19.65 14.75
N GLU A 125 -28.53 18.85 13.70
CA GLU A 125 -29.69 17.96 13.51
C GLU A 125 -29.78 16.83 14.53
N SER A 126 -28.66 16.50 15.21
CA SER A 126 -28.65 15.53 16.31
C SER A 126 -29.22 16.09 17.61
N GLU A 127 -29.17 17.41 17.81
CA GLU A 127 -29.62 18.09 19.02
C GLU A 127 -31.09 18.51 18.98
N SER A 128 -31.69 18.57 17.78
CA SER A 128 -33.06 19.02 17.57
C SER A 128 -34.13 17.95 17.89
N ASP A 129 -33.74 16.76 18.32
CA ASP A 129 -34.67 15.69 18.68
C ASP A 129 -35.20 15.87 20.13
N SER A 130 -36.52 15.88 20.29
CA SER A 130 -37.24 16.12 21.56
C SER A 130 -36.92 15.14 22.70
N PHE A 131 -36.12 14.10 22.43
CA PHE A 131 -35.74 13.04 23.36
C PHE A 131 -34.24 13.08 23.75
N GLY A 132 -33.53 14.16 23.39
CA GLY A 132 -32.10 14.33 23.60
C GLY A 132 -31.27 14.03 22.35
N ILE A 133 -29.94 14.03 22.50
CA ILE A 133 -28.98 13.89 21.39
C ILE A 133 -29.15 12.54 20.69
N ASP A 134 -29.51 12.52 19.40
CA ASP A 134 -29.44 11.31 18.57
C ASP A 134 -27.97 11.03 18.19
N LYS A 135 -27.32 10.19 19.01
CA LYS A 135 -25.92 9.77 18.83
C LYS A 135 -25.66 9.12 17.48
N ARG A 136 -26.67 8.52 16.81
CA ARG A 136 -26.48 7.96 15.46
C ARG A 136 -26.34 9.06 14.43
N LYS A 137 -27.24 10.06 14.44
CA LYS A 137 -27.14 11.21 13.52
C LYS A 137 -25.81 11.94 13.70
N ARG A 138 -25.38 12.12 14.96
CA ARG A 138 -24.10 12.73 15.29
C ARG A 138 -22.94 11.95 14.66
N ALA A 139 -22.88 10.64 14.88
CA ALA A 139 -21.81 9.76 14.36
C ALA A 139 -21.88 9.50 12.85
N ALA A 140 -23.05 9.66 12.21
CA ALA A 140 -23.27 9.33 10.80
C ALA A 140 -22.33 10.07 9.86
N TRP A 141 -22.04 11.36 10.12
CA TRP A 141 -21.09 12.13 9.33
C TRP A 141 -19.72 11.42 9.21
N TRP A 142 -19.14 10.99 10.33
CA TRP A 142 -17.83 10.33 10.32
C TRP A 142 -17.87 8.94 9.68
N ILE A 143 -18.98 8.21 9.82
CA ILE A 143 -19.21 6.94 9.11
C ILE A 143 -19.24 7.19 7.60
N PHE A 144 -19.97 8.20 7.14
CA PHE A 144 -20.08 8.59 5.74
C PHE A 144 -18.75 9.10 5.16
N GLN A 145 -18.00 9.90 5.92
CA GLN A 145 -16.64 10.29 5.55
C GLN A 145 -15.70 9.08 5.43
N GLY A 146 -15.85 8.08 6.29
CA GLY A 146 -15.13 6.81 6.17
C GLY A 146 -15.37 6.15 4.81
N VAL A 147 -16.64 6.01 4.40
CA VAL A 147 -17.03 5.44 3.11
C VAL A 147 -16.42 6.25 1.95
N ILE A 148 -16.60 7.58 1.96
CA ILE A 148 -16.11 8.49 0.92
C ILE A 148 -14.59 8.37 0.78
N LYS A 149 -13.84 8.34 1.89
CA LYS A 149 -12.38 8.27 1.87
C LYS A 149 -11.86 6.90 1.45
N VAL A 150 -12.53 5.80 1.81
CA VAL A 150 -12.20 4.46 1.27
C VAL A 150 -12.33 4.46 -0.26
N LYS A 151 -13.48 4.91 -0.79
CA LYS A 151 -13.72 5.00 -2.24
C LYS A 151 -12.66 5.87 -2.92
N SER A 152 -12.42 7.08 -2.40
CA SER A 152 -11.45 8.02 -2.98
C SER A 152 -10.03 7.45 -3.04
N LYS A 153 -9.60 6.69 -2.02
CA LYS A 153 -8.27 6.07 -2.00
C LYS A 153 -8.14 4.94 -3.02
N PHE A 154 -9.14 4.09 -3.17
CA PHE A 154 -9.10 3.03 -4.19
C PHE A 154 -9.25 3.58 -5.61
N SER A 155 -10.04 4.64 -5.80
CA SER A 155 -10.09 5.38 -7.07
C SER A 155 -8.74 6.00 -7.42
N ALA A 156 -8.07 6.66 -6.47
CA ALA A 156 -6.72 7.18 -6.68
C ALA A 156 -5.71 6.08 -7.00
N LEU A 157 -5.81 4.91 -6.35
CA LEU A 157 -4.97 3.76 -6.65
C LEU A 157 -5.25 3.21 -8.05
N TYR A 158 -6.51 3.18 -8.48
CA TYR A 158 -6.91 2.77 -9.84
C TYR A 158 -6.32 3.70 -10.90
N THR A 159 -6.52 5.00 -10.75
CA THR A 159 -5.97 6.01 -11.66
C THR A 159 -4.45 5.87 -11.73
N LEU A 160 -3.78 5.74 -10.59
CA LEU A 160 -2.33 5.57 -10.54
C LEU A 160 -1.86 4.31 -11.31
N LEU A 161 -2.47 3.15 -11.04
CA LEU A 161 -1.98 1.88 -11.55
C LEU A 161 -2.37 1.61 -13.01
N ILE A 162 -3.57 2.04 -13.41
CA ILE A 162 -4.15 1.74 -14.72
C ILE A 162 -4.07 2.96 -15.65
N GLU A 163 -4.59 4.11 -15.24
CA GLU A 163 -4.80 5.26 -16.13
C GLU A 163 -3.51 6.06 -16.36
N GLU A 164 -2.73 6.30 -15.31
CA GLU A 164 -1.43 6.97 -15.37
C GLU A 164 -0.30 6.03 -15.85
N GLY A 165 -0.63 4.75 -16.05
CA GLY A 165 0.25 3.79 -16.72
C GLY A 165 1.48 3.42 -15.89
N VAL A 166 1.37 3.32 -14.56
CA VAL A 166 2.48 2.82 -13.72
C VAL A 166 3.02 1.51 -14.27
N THR A 167 2.17 0.58 -14.71
CA THR A 167 2.61 -0.67 -15.39
C THR A 167 3.52 -0.43 -16.59
N LYS A 168 3.18 0.56 -17.41
CA LYS A 168 3.98 0.97 -18.58
C LYS A 168 5.29 1.64 -18.15
N SER A 169 5.28 2.34 -17.01
CA SER A 169 6.47 2.98 -16.42
C SER A 169 7.43 2.01 -15.71
N LEU A 170 6.96 0.82 -15.29
CA LEU A 170 7.77 -0.21 -14.65
C LEU A 170 8.72 -0.94 -15.64
N THR A 171 8.69 -0.54 -16.92
CA THR A 171 9.53 -1.06 -18.02
C THR A 171 9.77 -2.57 -17.96
N VAL A 172 8.70 -3.34 -17.76
CA VAL A 172 8.79 -4.78 -17.43
C VAL A 172 9.42 -5.58 -18.58
N ASN A 173 9.19 -5.20 -19.83
CA ASN A 173 9.89 -5.76 -20.98
C ASN A 173 11.40 -5.51 -20.91
N GLU A 174 11.85 -4.36 -20.41
CA GLU A 174 13.27 -4.11 -20.18
C GLU A 174 13.80 -4.97 -19.05
N ILE A 175 13.04 -5.12 -17.96
CA ILE A 175 13.39 -6.02 -16.86
C ILE A 175 13.59 -7.45 -17.38
N VAL A 176 12.62 -7.98 -18.14
CA VAL A 176 12.66 -9.34 -18.68
C VAL A 176 13.79 -9.49 -19.71
N LYS A 177 14.01 -8.48 -20.55
CA LYS A 177 15.10 -8.46 -21.53
C LYS A 177 16.48 -8.45 -20.87
N ASP A 178 16.64 -7.65 -19.81
CA ASP A 178 17.95 -7.44 -19.18
C ASP A 178 18.26 -8.59 -18.20
N LEU A 179 17.31 -8.97 -17.35
CA LEU A 179 17.53 -9.93 -16.27
C LEU A 179 17.17 -11.37 -16.64
N GLY A 180 16.52 -11.59 -17.77
CA GLY A 180 15.99 -12.89 -18.16
C GLY A 180 14.75 -13.27 -17.34
N GLY A 181 14.14 -14.40 -17.69
CA GLY A 181 12.93 -14.88 -17.05
C GLY A 181 11.69 -14.31 -17.72
N THR A 182 11.14 -15.05 -18.68
CA THR A 182 9.84 -14.71 -19.27
C THR A 182 8.77 -15.49 -18.50
N PRO A 183 7.76 -14.82 -17.93
CA PRO A 183 6.61 -15.53 -17.38
C PRO A 183 5.99 -16.36 -18.50
N LYS A 184 5.81 -17.67 -18.27
CA LYS A 184 5.36 -18.61 -19.29
C LYS A 184 3.84 -18.59 -19.42
N THR A 185 3.17 -18.14 -18.37
CA THR A 185 1.71 -18.13 -18.23
C THR A 185 1.22 -16.82 -17.63
N GLY A 186 -0.08 -16.55 -17.77
CA GLY A 186 -0.71 -15.37 -17.16
C GLY A 186 -0.69 -15.48 -15.64
N GLU A 187 -0.82 -16.70 -15.13
CA GLU A 187 -0.64 -17.05 -13.72
C GLU A 187 0.73 -16.60 -13.17
N ASP A 188 1.82 -16.78 -13.92
CA ASP A 188 3.16 -16.36 -13.49
C ASP A 188 3.22 -14.83 -13.31
N VAL A 189 2.61 -14.08 -14.24
CA VAL A 189 2.51 -12.61 -14.15
C VAL A 189 1.69 -12.19 -12.93
N GLY A 190 0.54 -12.82 -12.71
CA GLY A 190 -0.31 -12.58 -11.54
C GLY A 190 0.41 -12.84 -10.22
N LYS A 191 1.18 -13.93 -10.14
CA LYS A 191 2.02 -14.25 -8.97
C LYS A 191 3.09 -13.19 -8.74
N TRP A 192 3.81 -12.76 -9.78
CA TRP A 192 4.82 -11.71 -9.64
C TRP A 192 4.21 -10.41 -9.10
N LEU A 193 3.06 -10.00 -9.64
CA LEU A 193 2.34 -8.82 -9.17
C LEU A 193 1.89 -8.98 -7.72
N SER A 194 1.23 -10.09 -7.38
CA SER A 194 0.74 -10.34 -6.01
C SER A 194 1.89 -10.29 -4.99
N LEU A 195 3.04 -10.89 -5.30
CA LEU A 195 4.23 -10.83 -4.47
C LEU A 195 4.78 -9.39 -4.39
N ALA A 196 4.82 -8.65 -5.49
CA ALA A 196 5.33 -7.28 -5.48
C ALA A 196 4.45 -6.33 -4.64
N PHE A 197 3.13 -6.36 -4.84
CA PHE A 197 2.17 -5.54 -4.10
C PHE A 197 2.04 -5.94 -2.63
N GLY A 198 2.01 -7.25 -2.36
CA GLY A 198 1.88 -7.79 -1.01
C GLY A 198 3.00 -7.30 -0.10
N ILE A 199 4.24 -7.26 -0.58
CA ILE A 199 5.35 -6.78 0.25
C ILE A 199 5.49 -5.25 0.17
N ALA A 200 5.15 -4.57 -0.94
CA ALA A 200 5.14 -3.10 -1.04
C ALA A 200 4.37 -2.42 0.11
N SER A 201 3.30 -3.07 0.60
CA SER A 201 2.60 -2.64 1.82
C SER A 201 3.53 -2.47 3.02
N SER A 202 4.42 -3.43 3.30
CA SER A 202 5.30 -3.41 4.48
C SER A 202 6.38 -2.32 4.45
N LEU A 203 6.67 -1.77 3.27
CA LEU A 203 7.72 -0.77 3.06
C LEU A 203 7.24 0.67 3.09
N ALA A 204 5.93 0.89 3.10
CA ALA A 204 5.40 2.22 2.91
C ALA A 204 5.75 3.17 4.11
N GLY A 205 6.01 2.64 5.31
CA GLY A 205 6.38 3.43 6.49
C GLY A 205 5.21 4.12 7.20
N PRO A 206 5.43 4.74 8.37
CA PRO A 206 4.34 5.22 9.25
C PRO A 206 3.47 6.32 8.62
N ALA A 207 4.07 7.19 7.81
CA ALA A 207 3.38 8.31 7.14
C ALA A 207 2.48 7.86 5.97
N SER A 208 2.59 6.61 5.51
CA SER A 208 1.79 6.07 4.41
C SER A 208 0.96 4.86 4.83
N THR A 209 0.75 4.68 6.14
CA THR A 209 -0.03 3.58 6.73
C THR A 209 -1.35 3.29 5.99
N PRO A 210 -2.18 4.28 5.58
CA PRO A 210 -3.38 3.96 4.80
C PRO A 210 -3.11 3.45 3.38
N LEU A 211 -2.03 3.89 2.72
CA LEU A 211 -1.60 3.34 1.44
C LEU A 211 -1.02 1.93 1.61
N SER A 212 -0.23 1.68 2.66
CA SER A 212 0.24 0.34 3.02
C SER A 212 -0.92 -0.65 3.10
N ILE A 213 -1.96 -0.31 3.85
CA ILE A 213 -3.12 -1.17 4.04
C ILE A 213 -3.92 -1.30 2.74
N GLY A 214 -4.12 -0.20 2.01
CA GLY A 214 -4.75 -0.23 0.68
C GLY A 214 -4.00 -1.15 -0.31
N LEU A 215 -2.67 -1.09 -0.33
CA LEU A 215 -1.81 -1.96 -1.13
C LEU A 215 -1.81 -3.41 -0.65
N GLY A 216 -1.96 -3.64 0.65
CA GLY A 216 -2.10 -4.99 1.22
C GLY A 216 -3.43 -5.65 0.84
N ILE A 217 -4.54 -4.88 0.89
CA ILE A 217 -5.85 -5.31 0.39
C ILE A 217 -5.75 -5.56 -1.12
N PHE A 218 -5.12 -4.65 -1.87
CA PHE A 218 -4.91 -4.79 -3.30
C PHE A 218 -4.09 -6.04 -3.67
N GLY A 219 -2.98 -6.29 -2.96
CA GLY A 219 -2.15 -7.49 -3.16
C GLY A 219 -2.90 -8.79 -2.83
N SER A 220 -3.83 -8.75 -1.87
CA SER A 220 -4.71 -9.87 -1.55
C SER A 220 -5.76 -10.10 -2.63
N ALA A 221 -6.33 -9.03 -3.20
CA ALA A 221 -7.25 -9.11 -4.34
C ALA A 221 -6.56 -9.68 -5.59
N LEU A 222 -5.32 -9.25 -5.87
CA LEU A 222 -4.47 -9.86 -6.89
C LEU A 222 -4.30 -11.36 -6.71
N GLY A 223 -4.04 -11.83 -5.49
CA GLY A 223 -3.91 -13.26 -5.21
C GLY A 223 -5.22 -14.07 -5.32
N ALA A 224 -6.36 -13.40 -5.40
CA ALA A 224 -7.69 -14.01 -5.46
C ALA A 224 -8.31 -14.00 -6.87
N VAL A 225 -7.63 -13.40 -7.86
CA VAL A 225 -8.03 -13.50 -9.27
C VAL A 225 -7.72 -14.92 -9.76
N GLU A 226 -8.72 -15.56 -10.36
CA GLU A 226 -8.61 -16.92 -10.90
C GLU A 226 -7.82 -16.90 -12.21
N TYR A 227 -7.01 -17.94 -12.44
CA TYR A 227 -6.08 -17.98 -13.58
C TYR A 227 -6.80 -18.02 -14.93
N GLU A 228 -8.00 -18.60 -14.97
CA GLU A 228 -8.85 -18.67 -16.16
C GLU A 228 -9.47 -17.32 -16.53
N GLN A 229 -9.42 -16.31 -15.64
CA GLN A 229 -10.00 -14.99 -15.88
C GLN A 229 -9.06 -14.05 -16.64
N VAL A 230 -7.77 -14.40 -16.80
CA VAL A 230 -6.79 -13.53 -17.47
C VAL A 230 -5.95 -14.32 -18.48
N ASP A 231 -6.25 -14.12 -19.76
CA ASP A 231 -5.44 -14.64 -20.86
C ASP A 231 -4.07 -13.95 -20.92
N VAL A 232 -3.02 -14.71 -21.27
CA VAL A 232 -1.72 -14.14 -21.66
C VAL A 232 -1.90 -13.27 -22.89
N LYS A 233 -1.48 -12.02 -22.79
CA LYS A 233 -1.43 -11.08 -23.92
C LYS A 233 -0.06 -11.12 -24.59
N ASP A 234 0.05 -10.46 -25.75
CA ASP A 234 1.28 -10.40 -26.55
C ASP A 234 2.49 -9.81 -25.81
N THR A 235 2.26 -9.09 -24.70
CA THR A 235 3.30 -8.51 -23.85
C THR A 235 3.03 -8.77 -22.36
N VAL A 236 4.10 -8.76 -21.55
CA VAL A 236 3.98 -8.92 -20.10
C VAL A 236 3.21 -7.74 -19.49
N GLU A 237 3.41 -6.51 -19.98
CA GLU A 237 2.69 -5.33 -19.49
C GLU A 237 1.19 -5.39 -19.79
N ALA A 238 0.80 -5.85 -20.99
CA ALA A 238 -0.61 -6.02 -21.31
C ALA A 238 -1.25 -7.10 -20.43
N THR A 239 -0.53 -8.18 -20.14
CA THR A 239 -0.99 -9.21 -19.21
C THR A 239 -1.10 -8.66 -17.78
N MET A 240 -0.14 -7.83 -17.34
CA MET A 240 -0.19 -7.15 -16.04
C MET A 240 -1.38 -6.19 -15.93
N GLU A 241 -1.65 -5.41 -16.97
CA GLU A 241 -2.78 -4.47 -17.00
C GLU A 241 -4.12 -5.19 -16.81
N GLU A 242 -4.31 -6.34 -17.48
CA GLU A 242 -5.51 -7.17 -17.32
C GLU A 242 -5.60 -7.79 -15.93
N TRP A 243 -4.50 -8.26 -15.35
CA TRP A 243 -4.46 -8.72 -13.95
C TRP A 243 -4.87 -7.62 -12.97
N LEU A 244 -4.36 -6.40 -13.16
CA LEU A 244 -4.73 -5.28 -12.31
C LEU A 244 -6.22 -4.94 -12.46
N LYS A 245 -6.76 -4.90 -13.69
CA LYS A 245 -8.20 -4.69 -13.94
C LYS A 245 -9.05 -5.77 -13.26
N ALA A 246 -8.66 -7.03 -13.37
CA ALA A 246 -9.32 -8.16 -12.71
C ALA A 246 -9.28 -8.03 -11.18
N SER A 247 -8.14 -7.64 -10.63
CA SER A 247 -7.96 -7.41 -9.19
C SER A 247 -8.82 -6.27 -8.68
N PHE A 248 -8.94 -5.24 -9.49
CA PHE A 248 -9.79 -4.10 -9.22
C PHE A 248 -11.28 -4.48 -9.23
N TYR A 249 -11.72 -5.44 -10.07
CA TYR A 249 -13.07 -6.01 -9.95
C TYR A 249 -13.25 -6.77 -8.64
N LYS A 250 -12.23 -7.55 -8.22
CA LYS A 250 -12.26 -8.22 -6.91
C LYS A 250 -12.34 -7.22 -5.75
N ILE A 251 -11.69 -6.06 -5.84
CA ILE A 251 -11.80 -5.01 -4.81
C ILE A 251 -13.21 -4.41 -4.81
N GLU A 252 -13.82 -4.25 -5.98
CA GLU A 252 -15.21 -3.83 -6.12
C GLU A 252 -16.14 -4.77 -5.35
N ASP A 253 -16.05 -6.09 -5.58
CA ASP A 253 -16.81 -7.10 -4.83
C ASP A 253 -16.59 -6.97 -3.30
N GLN A 254 -15.37 -6.63 -2.87
CA GLN A 254 -15.02 -6.45 -1.46
C GLN A 254 -15.59 -5.17 -0.85
N LEU A 255 -15.62 -4.09 -1.62
CA LEU A 255 -16.21 -2.82 -1.20
C LEU A 255 -17.74 -2.92 -1.15
N GLU A 256 -18.35 -3.64 -2.09
CA GLU A 256 -19.78 -3.97 -2.03
C GLU A 256 -20.13 -4.70 -0.74
N LEU A 257 -19.35 -5.72 -0.37
CA LEU A 257 -19.43 -6.38 0.93
C LEU A 257 -19.27 -5.39 2.09
N ALA A 258 -18.21 -4.58 2.10
CA ALA A 258 -17.97 -3.64 3.19
C ALA A 258 -19.08 -2.58 3.34
N PHE A 259 -19.73 -2.20 2.24
CA PHE A 259 -20.70 -1.11 2.19
C PHE A 259 -22.17 -1.56 2.25
N GLY A 260 -22.47 -2.84 2.40
CA GLY A 260 -23.86 -3.28 2.53
C GLY A 260 -24.46 -3.94 1.30
N ALA A 261 -23.85 -3.83 0.14
CA ALA A 261 -24.50 -4.08 -1.16
C ALA A 261 -24.47 -5.55 -1.58
N VAL A 262 -24.96 -6.43 -0.70
CA VAL A 262 -24.96 -7.87 -0.95
C VAL A 262 -26.34 -8.48 -0.80
N GLY A 263 -26.55 -9.61 -1.47
CA GLY A 263 -27.84 -10.28 -1.53
C GLY A 263 -28.19 -11.05 -0.25
N SER A 264 -27.21 -11.35 0.60
CA SER A 264 -27.43 -12.13 1.83
C SER A 264 -26.37 -11.89 2.91
N GLU A 265 -26.71 -12.18 4.17
CA GLU A 265 -25.76 -12.07 5.30
C GLU A 265 -24.64 -13.12 5.24
N ASP A 266 -24.89 -14.30 4.65
CA ASP A 266 -23.90 -15.39 4.57
C ASP A 266 -22.63 -15.00 3.79
N GLU A 267 -22.75 -14.04 2.87
CA GLU A 267 -21.64 -13.52 2.07
C GLU A 267 -20.65 -12.69 2.89
N TYR A 268 -21.05 -12.14 4.04
CA TYR A 268 -20.19 -11.35 4.93
C TYR A 268 -19.09 -12.15 5.62
N SER A 269 -19.27 -13.46 5.77
CA SER A 269 -18.20 -14.34 6.28
C SER A 269 -16.94 -14.28 5.42
N LYS A 270 -17.06 -13.84 4.15
CA LYS A 270 -15.93 -13.60 3.23
C LYS A 270 -15.17 -12.30 3.57
N LEU A 271 -15.83 -11.30 4.16
CA LEU A 271 -15.20 -10.03 4.55
C LEU A 271 -14.17 -10.22 5.66
N ASP A 272 -14.44 -11.14 6.61
CA ASP A 272 -13.50 -11.46 7.70
C ASP A 272 -12.16 -12.02 7.21
N LYS A 273 -12.15 -12.68 6.04
CA LYS A 273 -10.90 -13.18 5.42
C LYS A 273 -10.00 -12.06 4.88
N LEU A 274 -10.55 -10.86 4.72
CA LEU A 274 -9.89 -9.69 4.13
C LEU A 274 -9.41 -8.70 5.19
N ILE A 275 -9.90 -8.85 6.42
CA ILE A 275 -9.54 -7.98 7.53
C ILE A 275 -8.16 -8.37 8.05
N ARG A 276 -7.17 -7.51 7.81
CA ARG A 276 -5.86 -7.56 8.46
C ARG A 276 -5.78 -6.38 9.41
N LEU A 277 -6.28 -6.55 10.64
CA LEU A 277 -6.20 -5.50 11.66
C LEU A 277 -4.74 -5.08 11.83
N ALA A 278 -4.44 -3.83 11.51
CA ALA A 278 -3.12 -3.27 11.71
C ALA A 278 -2.69 -3.40 13.18
N SER A 279 -1.44 -3.79 13.41
CA SER A 279 -0.79 -3.72 14.71
C SER A 279 -0.77 -2.26 15.17
N GLY A 280 -1.62 -1.92 16.15
CA GLY A 280 -1.75 -0.54 16.67
C GLY A 280 -3.15 -0.15 17.15
N ILE A 281 -4.20 -0.89 16.75
CA ILE A 281 -5.61 -0.58 17.10
C ILE A 281 -5.95 -0.91 18.58
N GLY A 282 -5.02 -1.49 19.33
CA GLY A 282 -5.18 -1.80 20.76
C GLY A 282 -6.40 -2.67 21.07
N ASN A 283 -7.03 -2.44 22.23
CA ASN A 283 -8.23 -3.17 22.72
C ASN A 283 -9.57 -2.59 22.21
N ARG A 284 -9.56 -1.57 21.33
CA ARG A 284 -10.79 -0.93 20.80
C ARG A 284 -11.24 -1.64 19.52
N LYS A 285 -11.49 -2.95 19.60
CA LYS A 285 -11.84 -3.75 18.42
C LYS A 285 -13.34 -3.70 18.17
N PRO A 286 -13.79 -3.25 16.99
CA PRO A 286 -15.19 -3.39 16.60
C PRO A 286 -15.64 -4.86 16.60
N VAL A 287 -16.90 -5.07 16.90
CA VAL A 287 -17.54 -6.38 17.06
C VAL A 287 -18.00 -6.93 15.71
N THR A 288 -18.42 -6.08 14.79
CA THR A 288 -18.94 -6.51 13.48
C THR A 288 -17.81 -6.58 12.43
N ALA A 289 -17.98 -7.41 11.40
CA ALA A 289 -17.03 -7.47 10.28
C ALA A 289 -16.92 -6.11 9.57
N VAL A 290 -18.05 -5.43 9.36
CA VAL A 290 -18.09 -4.06 8.80
C VAL A 290 -17.28 -3.09 9.66
N GLY A 291 -17.54 -3.06 10.97
CA GLY A 291 -16.79 -2.22 11.90
C GLY A 291 -15.29 -2.51 11.88
N ARG A 292 -14.91 -3.79 11.86
CA ARG A 292 -13.50 -4.21 11.77
C ARG A 292 -12.84 -3.75 10.48
N PHE A 293 -13.53 -3.80 9.35
CA PHE A 293 -13.02 -3.29 8.07
C PHE A 293 -12.69 -1.80 8.13
N PHE A 294 -13.56 -0.97 8.71
CA PHE A 294 -13.29 0.47 8.83
C PHE A 294 -12.27 0.80 9.93
N ALA A 295 -12.12 -0.05 10.94
CA ALA A 295 -11.09 0.14 11.97
C ALA A 295 -9.70 -0.33 11.53
N GLN A 296 -9.59 -1.17 10.50
CA GLN A 296 -8.30 -1.77 10.14
C GLN A 296 -7.27 -0.77 9.62
N ALA A 297 -7.72 0.40 9.15
CA ALA A 297 -6.87 1.46 8.61
C ALA A 297 -7.34 2.86 9.02
N PRO A 298 -6.44 3.86 9.06
CA PRO A 298 -6.80 5.27 9.24
C PRO A 298 -7.42 5.83 7.95
N TRP A 299 -8.58 5.33 7.54
CA TRP A 299 -9.23 5.72 6.27
C TRP A 299 -9.49 7.22 6.17
N LEU A 300 -9.76 7.89 7.28
CA LEU A 300 -10.01 9.32 7.34
C LEU A 300 -8.78 10.20 7.09
N LEU A 301 -7.56 9.64 7.00
CA LEU A 301 -6.34 10.41 6.78
C LEU A 301 -6.36 11.15 5.43
N ASP A 302 -6.12 12.45 5.45
CA ASP A 302 -5.93 13.30 4.27
C ASP A 302 -4.54 13.11 3.66
N TYR A 303 -4.50 12.83 2.34
CA TYR A 303 -3.32 12.32 1.64
C TYR A 303 -2.62 13.38 0.75
N SER A 304 -2.81 14.67 1.03
CA SER A 304 -2.56 15.73 0.04
C SER A 304 -1.12 16.28 -0.05
N SER A 305 -0.24 16.06 0.92
CA SER A 305 1.10 16.70 0.92
C SER A 305 2.29 15.79 0.56
N THR A 306 2.10 14.46 0.47
CA THR A 306 3.20 13.48 0.25
C THR A 306 2.94 12.51 -0.90
N ARG A 307 1.89 12.76 -1.70
CA ARG A 307 1.36 11.82 -2.71
C ARG A 307 2.43 11.44 -3.74
N ASP A 308 3.11 12.41 -4.32
CA ASP A 308 4.01 12.19 -5.46
C ASP A 308 5.30 11.49 -5.03
N GLU A 309 5.91 11.88 -3.90
CA GLU A 309 7.08 11.18 -3.35
C GLU A 309 6.76 9.73 -2.96
N THR A 310 5.57 9.50 -2.40
CA THR A 310 5.13 8.15 -2.03
C THR A 310 4.89 7.29 -3.28
N ILE A 311 4.33 7.88 -4.34
CA ILE A 311 4.13 7.20 -5.62
C ILE A 311 5.46 6.82 -6.26
N GLU A 312 6.43 7.73 -6.32
CA GLU A 312 7.74 7.45 -6.90
C GLU A 312 8.50 6.40 -6.09
N HIS A 313 8.40 6.47 -4.76
CA HIS A 313 8.95 5.44 -3.89
C HIS A 313 8.30 4.07 -4.15
N PHE A 314 6.98 4.03 -4.29
CA PHE A 314 6.23 2.83 -4.62
C PHE A 314 6.65 2.25 -5.98
N LYS A 315 6.71 3.06 -7.04
CA LYS A 315 7.20 2.65 -8.37
C LYS A 315 8.58 2.01 -8.28
N LYS A 316 9.52 2.65 -7.57
CA LYS A 316 10.88 2.12 -7.38
C LYS A 316 10.89 0.78 -6.64
N ILE A 317 10.10 0.64 -5.58
CA ILE A 317 9.99 -0.63 -4.84
C ILE A 317 9.43 -1.74 -5.73
N MET A 318 8.34 -1.45 -6.45
CA MET A 318 7.71 -2.39 -7.36
C MET A 318 8.68 -2.83 -8.46
N HIS A 319 9.38 -1.88 -9.08
CA HIS A 319 10.39 -2.12 -10.10
C HIS A 319 11.47 -3.09 -9.63
N THR A 320 12.07 -2.80 -8.47
CA THR A 320 13.12 -3.64 -7.89
C THR A 320 12.61 -5.03 -7.50
N LYS A 321 11.35 -5.16 -7.05
CA LYS A 321 10.77 -6.46 -6.70
C LYS A 321 10.42 -7.28 -7.93
N LEU A 322 9.85 -6.67 -8.98
CA LEU A 322 9.62 -7.33 -10.27
C LEU A 322 10.93 -7.79 -10.91
N ALA A 323 11.99 -6.98 -10.81
CA ALA A 323 13.32 -7.36 -11.24
C ALA A 323 13.83 -8.63 -10.54
N HIS A 324 13.62 -8.75 -9.23
CA HIS A 324 13.97 -9.97 -8.51
C HIS A 324 13.17 -11.20 -8.96
N GLU A 325 11.86 -11.07 -9.20
CA GLU A 325 11.05 -12.19 -9.69
C GLU A 325 11.47 -12.62 -11.11
N ALA A 326 11.93 -11.68 -11.94
CA ALA A 326 12.53 -11.99 -13.24
C ALA A 326 13.82 -12.80 -13.10
N ILE A 327 14.74 -12.39 -12.21
CA ILE A 327 15.97 -13.16 -11.89
C ILE A 327 15.61 -14.61 -11.48
N LYS A 328 14.62 -14.77 -10.60
CA LYS A 328 14.18 -16.09 -10.14
C LYS A 328 13.58 -16.92 -11.28
N ALA A 329 12.73 -16.32 -12.10
CA ALA A 329 12.10 -17.01 -13.22
C ALA A 329 13.08 -17.35 -14.36
N ALA A 330 14.20 -16.65 -14.45
CA ALA A 330 15.32 -17.03 -15.32
C ALA A 330 16.01 -18.33 -14.85
N GLY A 331 15.65 -18.86 -13.68
CA GLY A 331 16.22 -20.09 -13.12
C GLY A 331 17.42 -19.86 -12.20
N TRP A 332 17.77 -18.60 -11.91
CA TRP A 332 18.87 -18.28 -11.00
C TRP A 332 18.50 -18.60 -9.56
N LYS A 333 19.47 -19.19 -8.84
CA LYS A 333 19.41 -19.54 -7.43
C LYS A 333 20.55 -18.85 -6.70
N LEU A 334 20.39 -18.57 -5.41
CA LEU A 334 21.48 -18.08 -4.59
C LEU A 334 22.30 -19.27 -4.08
N PHE A 335 23.49 -19.45 -4.62
CA PHE A 335 24.46 -20.40 -4.11
C PHE A 335 25.18 -19.79 -2.92
N VAL A 336 25.29 -20.56 -1.85
CA VAL A 336 25.99 -20.13 -0.62
C VAL A 336 26.94 -21.20 -0.13
N SER A 337 28.15 -20.78 0.22
CA SER A 337 29.17 -21.62 0.84
C SER A 337 29.47 -21.09 2.23
N LEU A 338 29.41 -21.95 3.25
CA LEU A 338 29.75 -21.58 4.62
C LEU A 338 31.26 -21.67 4.82
N HIS A 339 31.83 -20.64 5.41
CA HIS A 339 33.24 -20.60 5.79
C HIS A 339 33.38 -20.66 7.31
N SER A 340 34.26 -21.54 7.80
CA SER A 340 34.53 -21.72 9.23
C SER A 340 35.27 -20.54 9.87
N ASN A 341 35.93 -19.71 9.06
CA ASN A 341 36.78 -18.62 9.51
C ASN A 341 36.37 -17.33 8.78
N SER A 342 36.64 -16.17 9.40
CA SER A 342 36.39 -14.83 8.84
C SER A 342 37.29 -14.44 7.66
N ASN A 343 37.87 -15.42 6.96
CA ASN A 343 38.80 -15.18 5.87
C ASN A 343 38.03 -14.90 4.59
N GLU A 344 37.64 -13.64 4.42
CA GLU A 344 36.94 -13.10 3.24
C GLU A 344 37.63 -13.46 1.91
N LYS A 345 38.97 -13.57 1.91
CA LYS A 345 39.75 -14.00 0.73
C LYS A 345 39.41 -15.42 0.24
N GLY A 346 38.71 -16.22 1.05
CA GLY A 346 38.20 -17.52 0.67
C GLY A 346 36.96 -17.44 -0.23
N CYS A 347 36.29 -16.29 -0.29
CA CYS A 347 35.28 -15.99 -1.30
C CYS A 347 35.98 -15.48 -2.55
N SER A 348 35.81 -16.20 -3.66
CA SER A 348 36.42 -15.87 -4.94
C SER A 348 36.09 -14.41 -5.32
N HIS A 349 37.01 -13.69 -5.94
CA HIS A 349 36.79 -12.31 -6.41
C HIS A 349 36.25 -12.26 -7.85
N ILE A 350 35.61 -13.33 -8.31
CA ILE A 350 34.94 -13.36 -9.61
C ILE A 350 33.68 -12.48 -9.52
N ALA A 351 33.31 -11.86 -10.64
CA ALA A 351 32.12 -11.03 -10.72
C ALA A 351 30.89 -11.75 -10.15
N GLY A 352 30.18 -11.05 -9.26
CA GLY A 352 28.97 -11.56 -8.60
C GLY A 352 29.18 -12.24 -7.25
N ASP A 353 30.39 -12.66 -6.90
CA ASP A 353 30.69 -13.22 -5.58
C ASP A 353 30.60 -12.14 -4.49
N GLN A 354 29.98 -12.45 -3.36
CA GLN A 354 29.86 -11.56 -2.21
C GLN A 354 30.12 -12.31 -0.91
N TRP A 355 30.93 -11.71 -0.05
CA TRP A 355 31.07 -12.14 1.33
C TRP A 355 29.92 -11.56 2.16
N ILE A 356 29.29 -12.40 2.98
CA ILE A 356 28.13 -12.02 3.78
C ILE A 356 28.29 -12.59 5.18
N GLU A 357 28.06 -11.75 6.19
CA GLU A 357 27.99 -12.17 7.58
C GLU A 357 26.55 -12.14 8.07
N VAL A 358 26.04 -13.27 8.56
CA VAL A 358 24.71 -13.38 9.16
C VAL A 358 24.83 -14.15 10.47
N ASP A 359 24.38 -13.56 11.57
CA ASP A 359 24.38 -14.16 12.91
C ASP A 359 25.75 -14.74 13.34
N GLY A 360 26.84 -14.03 13.02
CA GLY A 360 28.21 -14.42 13.34
C GLY A 360 28.76 -15.59 12.50
N LYS A 361 28.04 -16.01 11.46
CA LYS A 361 28.49 -16.99 10.46
C LYS A 361 28.86 -16.28 9.17
N HIS A 362 29.87 -16.82 8.49
CA HIS A 362 30.40 -16.23 7.27
C HIS A 362 30.06 -17.06 6.03
N TYR A 363 29.54 -16.40 5.00
CA TYR A 363 29.08 -17.01 3.77
C TYR A 363 29.75 -16.35 2.57
N CYS A 364 30.09 -17.15 1.57
CA CYS A 364 30.35 -16.67 0.22
C CYS A 364 29.13 -16.98 -0.64
N ALA A 365 28.55 -15.96 -1.26
CA ALA A 365 27.27 -16.04 -1.96
C ALA A 365 27.37 -15.51 -3.40
N TYR A 366 26.67 -16.16 -4.32
CA TYR A 366 26.61 -15.76 -5.74
C TYR A 366 25.38 -16.36 -6.43
N LEU A 367 24.95 -15.78 -7.56
CA LEU A 367 23.89 -16.38 -8.37
C LEU A 367 24.47 -17.44 -9.30
N ALA A 368 23.79 -18.58 -9.40
CA ALA A 368 24.07 -19.59 -10.42
C ALA A 368 22.79 -20.33 -10.83
N GLY A 369 22.82 -20.94 -12.01
CA GLY A 369 21.73 -21.74 -12.57
C GLY A 369 21.71 -23.15 -11.96
N ASP A 370 21.44 -24.16 -12.78
CA ASP A 370 21.36 -25.54 -12.30
C ASP A 370 22.74 -26.15 -11.96
N GLY A 371 23.82 -25.59 -12.51
CA GLY A 371 25.20 -25.96 -12.19
C GLY A 371 25.97 -24.83 -11.50
N ARG A 372 26.92 -25.15 -10.61
CA ARG A 372 27.78 -24.14 -9.94
C ARG A 372 28.59 -23.26 -10.91
N GLY A 373 28.90 -23.79 -12.10
CA GLY A 373 29.63 -23.08 -13.14
C GLY A 373 28.75 -22.30 -14.11
N ASP A 374 27.43 -22.48 -14.04
CA ASP A 374 26.47 -21.72 -14.83
C ASP A 374 26.18 -20.40 -14.11
N ARG A 375 27.03 -19.41 -14.35
CA ARG A 375 26.99 -18.11 -13.67
C ARG A 375 26.54 -17.01 -14.63
N PRO A 376 25.80 -16.01 -14.15
CA PRO A 376 25.55 -14.79 -14.92
C PRO A 376 26.86 -14.10 -15.34
N SER A 377 26.82 -13.36 -16.44
CA SER A 377 27.96 -12.59 -16.94
C SER A 377 28.33 -11.43 -16.01
N GLU A 378 29.53 -10.89 -16.17
CA GLU A 378 29.95 -9.69 -15.44
C GLU A 378 29.04 -8.48 -15.74
N GLU A 379 28.65 -8.30 -17.01
CA GLU A 379 27.66 -7.30 -17.44
C GLU A 379 26.33 -7.46 -16.69
N TYR A 380 25.87 -8.70 -16.49
CA TYR A 380 24.65 -8.97 -15.75
C TYR A 380 24.71 -8.39 -14.34
N TYR A 381 25.83 -8.61 -13.65
CA TYR A 381 26.02 -8.17 -12.29
C TYR A 381 26.34 -6.68 -12.14
N ASN A 382 27.09 -6.11 -13.08
CA ASN A 382 27.65 -4.76 -12.95
C ASN A 382 26.85 -3.69 -13.71
N GLU A 383 25.97 -4.10 -14.64
CA GLU A 383 25.15 -3.17 -15.43
C GLU A 383 23.66 -3.49 -15.29
N LYS A 384 23.26 -4.73 -15.57
CA LYS A 384 21.84 -5.10 -15.63
C LYS A 384 21.16 -5.09 -14.26
N MET A 385 21.70 -5.79 -13.27
CA MET A 385 21.16 -5.76 -11.90
C MET A 385 21.14 -4.34 -11.30
N PRO A 386 22.20 -3.53 -11.39
CA PRO A 386 22.18 -2.14 -10.93
C PRO A 386 21.11 -1.26 -11.59
N LYS A 387 20.91 -1.40 -12.92
CA LYS A 387 19.87 -0.66 -13.66
C LYS A 387 18.48 -0.83 -13.05
N HIS A 388 18.19 -1.98 -12.46
CA HIS A 388 16.89 -2.29 -11.84
C HIS A 388 16.88 -2.17 -10.31
N GLY A 389 17.88 -1.50 -9.72
CA GLY A 389 17.95 -1.25 -8.28
C GLY A 389 18.46 -2.42 -7.44
N LEU A 390 19.09 -3.42 -8.07
CA LEU A 390 19.69 -4.59 -7.43
C LEU A 390 21.23 -4.55 -7.43
N GLY A 391 21.82 -3.36 -7.55
CA GLY A 391 23.28 -3.19 -7.66
C GLY A 391 24.05 -3.36 -6.35
N LEU A 392 23.40 -3.16 -5.20
CA LEU A 392 23.99 -3.44 -3.90
C LEU A 392 23.85 -4.94 -3.59
N ARG A 393 24.80 -5.74 -4.08
CA ARG A 393 24.73 -7.21 -4.05
C ARG A 393 24.76 -7.79 -2.64
N GLU A 394 25.66 -7.32 -1.76
CA GLU A 394 25.76 -7.79 -0.38
C GLU A 394 24.42 -7.74 0.37
N PRO A 395 23.73 -6.58 0.51
CA PRO A 395 22.45 -6.55 1.20
C PRO A 395 21.34 -7.29 0.44
N TYR A 396 21.40 -7.33 -0.89
CA TYR A 396 20.44 -8.10 -1.69
C TYR A 396 20.53 -9.60 -1.40
N TYR A 397 21.73 -10.17 -1.43
CA TYR A 397 21.96 -11.58 -1.13
C TYR A 397 21.77 -11.91 0.34
N GLN A 398 22.15 -11.01 1.25
CA GLN A 398 21.89 -11.18 2.68
C GLN A 398 20.39 -11.32 2.94
N ASN A 399 19.58 -10.49 2.28
CA ASN A 399 18.12 -10.53 2.41
C ASN A 399 17.53 -11.88 1.96
N ILE A 400 18.01 -12.42 0.84
CA ILE A 400 17.65 -13.75 0.34
C ILE A 400 18.09 -14.85 1.32
N LEU A 401 19.33 -14.77 1.80
CA LEU A 401 19.91 -15.74 2.72
C LEU A 401 19.15 -15.79 4.05
N GLU A 402 18.82 -14.63 4.64
CA GLU A 402 18.01 -14.57 5.86
C GLU A 402 16.62 -15.22 5.67
N CYS A 403 16.01 -15.07 4.49
CA CYS A 403 14.76 -15.73 4.15
C CYS A 403 14.90 -17.26 4.15
N GLY A 404 15.88 -17.77 3.41
CA GLY A 404 16.03 -19.20 3.23
C GLY A 404 16.54 -19.92 4.49
N LEU A 405 17.40 -19.29 5.30
CA LEU A 405 17.87 -19.86 6.58
C LEU A 405 16.74 -20.03 7.58
N LYS A 406 15.79 -19.08 7.62
CA LYS A 406 14.59 -19.17 8.47
C LYS A 406 13.53 -20.13 7.92
N ARG A 407 13.73 -20.72 6.73
CA ARG A 407 12.70 -21.43 5.95
C ARG A 407 11.41 -20.61 5.81
N GLY A 408 11.57 -19.29 5.74
CA GLY A 408 10.46 -18.37 5.90
C GLY A 408 9.53 -18.34 4.68
N LYS A 409 8.24 -18.14 4.93
CA LYS A 409 7.25 -17.71 3.93
C LYS A 409 7.23 -16.19 3.84
N ILE A 410 6.53 -15.65 2.84
CA ILE A 410 6.35 -14.19 2.66
C ILE A 410 5.68 -13.50 3.85
N SER A 411 4.91 -14.26 4.64
CA SER A 411 4.35 -13.82 5.92
C SER A 411 5.39 -13.51 6.98
N ASP A 412 6.62 -13.97 6.79
CA ASP A 412 7.70 -13.91 7.77
C ASP A 412 8.65 -12.73 7.50
N ALA A 413 8.29 -11.86 6.54
CA ALA A 413 8.97 -10.61 6.32
C ALA A 413 8.77 -9.68 7.53
N ASP A 414 9.88 -9.30 8.16
CA ASP A 414 9.87 -8.43 9.33
C ASP A 414 10.19 -7.00 8.92
N GLY A 415 9.16 -6.14 8.89
CA GLY A 415 9.31 -4.71 8.60
C GLY A 415 10.15 -3.95 9.64
N GLY A 416 10.35 -4.51 10.83
CA GLY A 416 11.19 -3.94 11.90
C GLY A 416 12.69 -4.22 11.72
N LYS A 417 13.07 -5.26 10.96
CA LYS A 417 14.47 -5.58 10.63
C LYS A 417 14.75 -5.26 9.17
N LEU A 418 15.53 -4.21 8.91
CA LEU A 418 15.90 -3.79 7.56
C LEU A 418 17.31 -4.29 7.18
N VAL A 419 17.43 -4.93 6.02
CA VAL A 419 18.68 -5.32 5.37
C VAL A 419 18.80 -4.48 4.09
N GLY A 420 19.79 -3.58 4.03
CA GLY A 420 19.95 -2.64 2.90
C GLY A 420 18.74 -1.73 2.66
N GLY A 421 17.98 -1.39 3.71
CA GLY A 421 16.76 -0.59 3.60
C GLY A 421 15.54 -1.35 3.08
N LYS A 422 15.57 -2.69 3.06
CA LYS A 422 14.44 -3.57 2.74
C LYS A 422 14.13 -4.49 3.93
N PRO A 423 12.85 -4.81 4.24
CA PRO A 423 12.49 -5.79 5.25
C PRO A 423 13.25 -7.10 5.08
N SER A 424 13.66 -7.73 6.19
CA SER A 424 14.19 -9.09 6.16
C SER A 424 13.22 -10.01 5.42
N CYS A 425 13.71 -10.97 4.64
CA CYS A 425 12.90 -11.89 3.82
C CYS A 425 12.10 -11.27 2.66
N TRP A 426 12.46 -10.06 2.21
CA TRP A 426 11.83 -9.36 1.08
C TRP A 426 12.07 -10.05 -0.28
N PHE A 427 13.30 -10.51 -0.51
CA PHE A 427 13.71 -11.21 -1.72
C PHE A 427 13.69 -12.72 -1.47
N GLN A 428 12.80 -13.44 -2.15
CA GLN A 428 12.57 -14.87 -1.92
C GLN A 428 13.02 -15.69 -3.12
N MET A 429 14.11 -16.42 -2.94
CA MET A 429 14.73 -17.23 -3.97
C MET A 429 15.24 -18.54 -3.38
N ASP A 430 15.30 -19.57 -4.20
CA ASP A 430 15.85 -20.87 -3.81
C ASP A 430 17.33 -20.73 -3.41
N LEU A 431 17.68 -21.37 -2.30
CA LEU A 431 19.05 -21.45 -1.82
C LEU A 431 19.69 -22.78 -2.22
N ALA A 432 20.86 -22.71 -2.85
CA ALA A 432 21.70 -23.87 -3.08
C ALA A 432 22.88 -23.85 -2.09
N TYR A 433 22.78 -24.66 -1.04
CA TYR A 433 23.79 -24.69 0.03
C TYR A 433 24.94 -25.62 -0.30
N THR A 434 26.17 -25.13 -0.16
CA THR A 434 27.39 -25.86 -0.43
C THR A 434 28.28 -25.82 0.81
N GLY A 435 27.98 -26.69 1.77
CA GLY A 435 28.82 -26.86 2.95
C GLY A 435 29.96 -27.83 2.67
N VAL A 436 31.17 -27.52 3.14
CA VAL A 436 32.08 -28.59 3.57
C VAL A 436 31.44 -29.18 4.81
N CYS A 437 30.95 -30.43 4.77
CA CYS A 437 30.55 -31.09 6.02
C CYS A 437 31.85 -31.30 6.82
N ASP A 438 32.21 -30.34 7.67
CA ASP A 438 33.33 -30.49 8.59
C ASP A 438 32.91 -31.47 9.68
N TRP A 439 33.37 -32.71 9.56
CA TRP A 439 33.16 -33.78 10.53
C TRP A 439 33.67 -33.43 11.95
N LYS A 440 34.44 -32.33 12.11
CA LYS A 440 34.85 -31.80 13.41
C LYS A 440 33.81 -30.88 14.06
N LEU A 441 32.84 -30.36 13.31
CA LEU A 441 31.68 -29.66 13.86
C LEU A 441 30.68 -30.72 14.36
N LYS A 442 30.96 -31.24 15.56
CA LYS A 442 30.09 -32.17 16.29
C LYS A 442 28.74 -31.50 16.59
N GLY A 443 27.81 -31.54 15.64
CA GLY A 443 26.46 -31.04 15.83
C GLY A 443 25.51 -31.23 14.65
N ASP A 444 25.99 -31.17 13.40
CA ASP A 444 25.10 -30.91 12.25
C ASP A 444 25.17 -31.93 11.11
N VAL A 445 25.59 -33.16 11.40
CA VAL A 445 25.64 -34.23 10.38
C VAL A 445 24.24 -34.61 9.87
N VAL A 446 23.21 -34.49 10.72
CA VAL A 446 21.82 -34.82 10.35
C VAL A 446 21.16 -33.70 9.52
N ASP A 447 21.58 -32.45 9.68
CA ASP A 447 21.07 -31.31 8.90
C ASP A 447 21.88 -31.07 7.61
N CYS A 448 23.15 -31.49 7.53
CA CYS A 448 23.93 -31.54 6.26
C CYS A 448 23.29 -32.52 5.25
N ILE A 449 22.70 -33.62 5.72
CA ILE A 449 22.15 -34.71 4.88
C ILE A 449 20.71 -34.44 4.43
N LYS A 450 19.91 -33.68 5.19
CA LYS A 450 18.52 -33.37 4.81
C LYS A 450 18.38 -32.28 3.73
N SER A 451 19.43 -31.48 3.49
CA SER A 451 19.48 -30.51 2.38
C SER A 451 19.89 -31.13 1.04
N VAL A 452 20.31 -32.40 1.03
CA VAL A 452 20.59 -33.15 -0.20
C VAL A 452 19.40 -34.07 -0.49
N LYS A 453 18.28 -33.49 -0.93
CA LYS A 453 17.36 -34.27 -1.76
C LYS A 453 18.00 -34.38 -3.13
N TYR A 454 18.64 -35.51 -3.39
CA TYR A 454 18.86 -35.98 -4.74
C TYR A 454 17.48 -36.11 -5.40
N ASN A 455 17.22 -35.32 -6.43
CA ASN A 455 16.30 -35.74 -7.48
C ASN A 455 17.14 -36.57 -8.45
N ASP A 456 16.81 -37.86 -8.54
CA ASP A 456 17.08 -38.65 -9.75
C ASP A 456 16.29 -38.07 -10.94
#